data_AF-A0ABD2N1Z1-F1
#
_entry.id   AF-A0ABD2N1Z1-F1
#
_cell.length_a   1.000
_cell.length_b   1.000
_cell.length_c   1.000
_cell.angle_alpha   90.00
_cell.angle_beta   90.00
_cell.angle_gamma   90.00
#
_symmetry.space_group_name_H-M   'P 1'
#
loop_
_entity.id
_entity.type
_entity.pdbx_description
1 polymer ?
#
loop_
_entity_poly.entity_id
_entity_poly.type
_entity_poly.pdbx_seq_one_letter_code
_entity_poly.pdbx_strand_id
1 'polypeptide(L)'
;MESRLLIHDFEAMSSSRDWRKALKKPPAYRIINRTFGFRNKQQFYKMVSYLGIAAILGVFVIYSLPNISFFSKSSNYNNTYPLTAPVIANNVYTYRIGIIADLDTDSKHESEKTLGIPFSRKAI
;
A
#
# COMPACT_ATOMS: atom_id res chain seq x y z
N MET A 1 31.71 10.48 82.20
CA MET A 1 31.90 9.70 80.95
C MET A 1 30.71 8.77 80.69
N GLU A 2 30.18 8.10 81.72
CA GLU A 2 29.01 7.20 81.68
C GLU A 2 27.77 7.77 80.97
N SER A 3 27.43 9.04 81.19
CA SER A 3 26.22 9.66 80.61
C SER A 3 26.25 9.79 79.08
N ARG A 4 27.44 9.84 78.45
CA ARG A 4 27.56 9.88 76.98
C ARG A 4 27.35 8.52 76.33
N LEU A 5 27.70 7.44 77.02
CA LEU A 5 27.50 6.08 76.51
C LEU A 5 26.02 5.70 76.50
N LEU A 6 25.28 6.06 77.55
CA LEU A 6 23.84 5.82 77.62
C LEU A 6 23.03 6.54 76.54
N ILE A 7 23.44 7.75 76.16
CA ILE A 7 22.77 8.51 75.08
C ILE A 7 23.00 7.83 73.73
N HIS A 8 24.23 7.37 73.47
CA HIS A 8 24.57 6.68 72.23
C HIS A 8 23.83 5.34 72.10
N ASP A 9 23.73 4.58 73.19
CA ASP A 9 23.00 3.30 73.20
C ASP A 9 21.49 3.51 73.06
N PHE A 10 20.93 4.56 73.68
CA PHE A 10 19.53 4.93 73.52
C PHE A 10 19.21 5.35 72.07
N GLU A 11 20.10 6.12 71.44
CA GLU A 11 19.98 6.54 70.04
C GLU A 11 20.08 5.35 69.08
N ALA A 12 21.03 4.43 69.31
CA ALA A 12 21.16 3.19 68.55
C ALA A 12 19.94 2.27 68.71
N MET A 13 19.37 2.19 69.93
CA MET A 13 18.17 1.39 70.19
C MET A 13 16.89 2.04 69.65
N SER A 14 16.85 3.36 69.47
CA SER A 14 15.78 4.09 68.79
C SER A 14 15.87 3.92 67.26
N SER A 15 17.05 4.17 66.68
CA SER A 15 17.35 3.94 65.25
C SER A 15 17.00 2.51 64.83
N SER A 16 17.30 1.54 65.71
CA SER A 16 16.99 0.13 65.48
C SER A 16 15.49 -0.17 65.34
N ARG A 17 14.66 0.58 66.07
CA ARG A 17 13.19 0.46 66.01
C ARG A 17 12.63 1.21 64.81
N ASP A 18 13.28 2.29 64.39
CA ASP A 18 12.82 3.11 63.27
C ASP A 18 13.12 2.50 61.90
N TRP A 19 14.23 1.77 61.71
CA TRP A 19 14.45 1.02 60.46
C TRP A 19 13.43 -0.10 60.27
N ARG A 20 13.01 -0.75 61.36
CA ARG A 20 11.93 -1.75 61.33
C ARG A 20 10.58 -1.13 60.97
N LYS A 21 10.32 0.08 61.46
CA LYS A 21 9.12 0.85 61.06
C LYS A 21 9.21 1.30 59.61
N ALA A 22 10.38 1.67 59.11
CA ALA A 22 10.58 2.07 57.73
C ALA A 22 10.29 0.94 56.73
N LEU A 23 10.66 -0.30 57.07
CA LEU A 23 10.36 -1.49 56.25
C LEU A 23 8.89 -1.93 56.31
N LYS A 24 8.18 -1.64 57.41
CA LYS A 24 6.76 -1.98 57.58
C LYS A 24 5.79 -0.91 57.07
N LYS A 25 6.27 0.29 56.81
CA LYS A 25 5.44 1.31 56.15
C LYS A 25 5.16 0.77 54.74
N PRO A 26 3.88 0.68 54.31
CA PRO A 26 3.61 0.43 52.91
C PRO A 26 4.42 1.46 52.10
N PRO A 27 4.95 1.10 50.91
CA PRO A 27 5.67 2.07 50.09
C PRO A 27 4.79 3.30 50.02
N ALA A 28 5.35 4.48 50.31
CA ALA A 28 4.66 5.74 50.12
C ALA A 28 4.46 5.90 48.62
N TYR A 29 3.49 5.15 48.07
CA TYR A 29 2.86 5.41 46.81
C TYR A 29 2.06 6.69 47.04
N ARG A 30 2.81 7.78 47.04
CA ARG A 30 2.35 9.14 46.99
C ARG A 30 1.31 9.20 45.90
N ILE A 31 0.13 9.69 46.26
CA ILE A 31 -1.05 9.85 45.42
C ILE A 31 -0.59 10.47 44.09
N ILE A 32 -0.35 9.64 43.08
CA ILE A 32 -0.14 10.11 41.72
C ILE A 32 -1.53 10.55 41.29
N ASN A 33 -1.66 11.84 41.02
CA ASN A 33 -2.90 12.50 40.65
C ASN A 33 -3.56 11.61 39.57
N ARG A 34 -4.68 10.97 39.91
CA ARG A 34 -5.29 9.91 39.08
C ARG A 34 -5.60 10.41 37.65
N THR A 35 -5.72 11.73 37.50
CA THR A 35 -5.81 12.46 36.22
C THR A 35 -4.57 12.30 35.32
N PHE A 36 -3.34 12.24 35.83
CA PHE A 36 -2.15 12.03 34.97
C PHE A 36 -2.10 10.62 34.39
N GLY A 37 -2.46 9.60 35.20
CA GLY A 37 -2.54 8.22 34.71
C GLY A 37 -3.68 8.03 33.70
N PHE A 38 -4.83 8.65 33.92
CA PHE A 38 -5.98 8.55 33.01
C PHE A 38 -5.77 9.33 31.71
N ARG A 39 -5.19 10.55 31.77
CA ARG A 39 -4.82 11.33 30.58
C ARG A 39 -3.80 10.59 29.74
N ASN A 40 -2.74 10.04 30.34
CA ASN A 40 -1.71 9.30 29.61
C ASN A 40 -2.28 8.03 28.95
N LYS A 41 -3.16 7.29 29.63
CA LYS A 41 -3.86 6.14 29.05
C LYS A 41 -4.81 6.55 27.90
N GLN A 42 -5.55 7.64 28.05
CA GLN A 42 -6.42 8.17 26.99
C GLN A 42 -5.64 8.60 25.74
N GLN A 43 -4.47 9.22 25.89
CA GLN A 43 -3.66 9.61 24.73
C GLN A 43 -3.15 8.38 23.96
N PHE A 44 -2.80 7.30 24.66
CA PHE A 44 -2.38 6.05 24.01
C PHE A 44 -3.50 5.44 23.16
N TYR A 45 -4.71 5.33 23.70
CA TYR A 45 -5.87 4.82 22.94
C TYR A 45 -6.19 5.70 21.72
N LYS A 46 -6.07 7.03 21.85
CA LYS A 46 -6.25 7.96 20.72
C LYS A 46 -5.20 7.73 19.62
N MET A 47 -3.92 7.58 19.97
CA MET A 47 -2.84 7.32 19.02
C MET A 47 -3.06 6.02 18.24
N VAL A 48 -3.39 4.93 18.93
CA VAL A 48 -3.67 3.63 18.30
C VAL A 48 -4.90 3.73 17.39
N SER A 49 -5.94 4.44 17.83
CA SER A 49 -7.15 4.67 17.01
C SER A 49 -6.83 5.43 15.72
N TYR A 50 -6.06 6.52 15.80
CA TYR A 50 -5.67 7.29 14.61
C TYR A 50 -4.80 6.46 13.66
N LEU A 51 -3.87 5.66 14.19
CA LEU A 51 -3.03 4.77 13.39
C LEU A 51 -3.87 3.70 12.67
N GLY A 52 -4.84 3.10 13.37
CA GLY A 52 -5.76 2.12 12.78
C GLY A 52 -6.62 2.74 11.67
N ILE A 53 -7.20 3.92 11.91
CA ILE A 53 -7.99 4.65 10.90
C ILE A 53 -7.11 5.03 9.71
N ALA A 54 -5.90 5.51 9.92
CA ALA A 54 -4.97 5.85 8.84
C ALA A 54 -4.56 4.62 8.01
N ALA A 55 -4.35 3.47 8.64
CA ALA A 55 -4.07 2.22 7.94
C ALA A 55 -5.28 1.78 7.08
N ILE A 56 -6.49 1.83 7.64
CA ILE A 56 -7.72 1.48 6.92
C ILE A 56 -7.95 2.46 5.76
N LEU A 57 -7.75 3.76 5.96
CA LEU A 57 -7.84 4.76 4.89
C LEU A 57 -6.76 4.56 3.83
N GLY A 58 -5.53 4.25 4.21
CA GLY A 58 -4.46 3.95 3.25
C GLY A 58 -4.80 2.73 2.38
N VAL A 59 -5.31 1.67 3.01
CA VAL A 59 -5.79 0.48 2.31
C VAL A 59 -6.99 0.81 1.40
N PHE A 60 -7.97 1.57 1.90
CA PHE A 60 -9.13 2.00 1.12
C PHE A 60 -8.73 2.85 -0.09
N VAL A 61 -7.78 3.76 0.09
CA VAL A 61 -7.20 4.59 -0.98
C VAL A 61 -6.50 3.69 -1.99
N ILE A 62 -5.64 2.76 -1.58
CA ILE A 62 -4.97 1.80 -2.49
C ILE A 62 -6.00 0.98 -3.29
N TYR A 63 -7.09 0.52 -2.67
CA TYR A 63 -8.16 -0.22 -3.36
C TYR A 63 -9.07 0.67 -4.22
N SER A 64 -9.28 1.93 -3.82
CA SER A 64 -10.14 2.88 -4.53
C SER A 64 -9.41 3.66 -5.62
N LEU A 65 -8.08 3.62 -5.68
CA LEU A 65 -7.32 4.20 -6.78
C LEU A 65 -7.45 3.25 -7.98
N PRO A 66 -8.11 3.67 -9.07
CA PRO A 66 -8.15 2.88 -10.29
C PRO A 66 -6.73 2.89 -10.85
N ASN A 67 -6.00 1.77 -10.69
CA ASN A 67 -4.68 1.52 -11.23
C ASN A 67 -3.72 2.73 -11.12
N ILE A 68 -2.95 2.82 -10.04
CA ILE A 68 -1.72 3.61 -10.05
C ILE A 68 -0.79 2.96 -11.10
N SER A 69 -0.93 3.40 -12.36
CA SER A 69 -0.12 2.96 -13.47
C SER A 69 1.25 3.66 -13.41
N PHE A 70 2.04 3.40 -12.36
CA PHE A 70 3.45 3.81 -12.29
C PHE A 70 4.31 3.15 -13.39
N PHE A 71 3.74 2.19 -14.13
CA PHE A 71 4.36 1.56 -15.29
C PHE A 71 3.30 1.29 -16.36
N SER A 72 2.62 2.33 -16.86
CA SER A 72 1.91 2.18 -18.13
C SER A 72 2.96 2.00 -19.22
N LYS A 73 3.34 0.73 -19.49
CA LYS A 73 3.98 0.36 -20.74
C LYS A 73 2.97 0.70 -21.83
N SER A 74 3.04 1.92 -22.34
CA SER A 74 2.31 2.35 -23.53
C SER A 74 2.80 1.46 -24.65
N SER A 75 2.14 0.33 -24.88
CA SER A 75 2.25 -0.34 -26.16
C SER A 75 1.67 0.65 -27.15
N ASN A 76 2.52 1.22 -28.01
CA ASN A 76 2.09 2.05 -29.13
C ASN A 76 1.34 1.15 -30.12
N TYR A 77 0.11 0.78 -29.77
CA TYR A 77 -0.76 -0.03 -30.60
C TYR A 77 -1.45 0.89 -31.59
N ASN A 78 -1.38 0.51 -32.86
CA ASN A 78 -2.05 1.27 -33.91
C ASN A 78 -3.52 0.85 -33.99
N ASN A 79 -4.40 1.66 -33.40
CA ASN A 79 -5.86 1.49 -33.47
C ASN A 79 -6.46 1.95 -34.83
N THR A 80 -5.64 2.26 -35.84
CA THR A 80 -6.14 2.73 -37.14
C THR A 80 -6.76 1.58 -37.92
N TYR A 81 -8.09 1.55 -37.91
CA TYR A 81 -8.89 0.68 -38.75
C TYR A 81 -10.14 1.44 -39.22
N PRO A 82 -10.54 1.35 -40.50
CA PRO A 82 -9.85 0.68 -41.62
C PRO A 82 -8.49 1.32 -41.97
N LEU A 83 -7.61 0.58 -42.65
CA LEU A 83 -6.29 1.07 -43.08
C LEU A 83 -6.36 2.30 -44.00
N THR A 84 -7.50 2.55 -44.61
CA THR A 84 -7.77 3.74 -45.43
C THR A 84 -9.07 4.37 -44.96
N ALA A 85 -9.06 5.69 -44.76
CA ALA A 85 -10.25 6.43 -44.39
C ALA A 85 -11.36 6.26 -45.44
N PRO A 86 -12.65 6.19 -45.01
CA PRO A 86 -13.77 6.09 -45.94
C PRO A 86 -13.87 7.34 -46.82
N VAL A 87 -14.24 7.15 -48.08
CA VAL A 87 -14.56 8.25 -48.99
C VAL A 87 -16.03 8.61 -48.80
N ILE A 88 -16.29 9.85 -48.39
CA ILE A 88 -17.64 10.35 -48.14
C ILE A 88 -18.07 11.17 -49.36
N ALA A 89 -19.05 10.68 -50.11
CA ALA A 89 -19.66 11.39 -51.23
C ALA A 89 -21.18 11.29 -51.12
N ASN A 90 -21.88 12.42 -51.19
CA ASN A 90 -23.35 12.49 -51.20
C ASN A 90 -24.02 11.67 -50.08
N ASN A 91 -23.49 11.71 -48.86
CA ASN A 91 -23.98 10.94 -47.71
C ASN A 91 -23.87 9.40 -47.86
N VAL A 92 -23.03 8.94 -48.80
CA VAL A 92 -22.65 7.53 -48.97
C VAL A 92 -21.23 7.34 -48.46
N TYR A 93 -21.02 6.27 -47.68
CA TYR A 93 -19.73 5.88 -47.14
C TYR A 93 -19.14 4.77 -48.02
N THR A 94 -18.05 5.06 -48.71
CA THR A 94 -17.33 4.08 -49.55
C THR A 94 -16.09 3.58 -48.83
N TYR A 95 -16.00 2.27 -48.63
CA TYR A 95 -14.88 1.59 -47.98
C TYR A 95 -14.07 0.78 -48.98
N ARG A 96 -12.75 0.75 -48.80
CA ARG A 96 -11.87 -0.11 -49.60
C ARG A 96 -11.81 -1.49 -48.98
N ILE A 97 -12.19 -2.51 -49.74
CA ILE A 97 -12.19 -3.92 -49.31
C ILE A 97 -11.15 -4.67 -50.14
N GLY A 98 -10.34 -5.49 -49.49
CA GLY A 98 -9.44 -6.45 -50.13
C GLY A 98 -9.95 -7.86 -49.86
N ILE A 99 -10.04 -8.69 -50.89
CA ILE A 99 -10.36 -10.12 -50.76
C ILE A 99 -9.09 -10.89 -51.09
N ILE A 100 -8.74 -11.83 -50.22
CA ILE A 100 -7.62 -12.75 -50.41
C ILE A 100 -8.21 -14.12 -50.64
N ALA A 101 -7.78 -14.78 -51.71
CA ALA A 101 -8.16 -16.15 -52.01
C ALA A 101 -7.08 -17.09 -51.46
N ASP A 102 -7.50 -18.18 -50.81
CA ASP A 102 -6.62 -19.31 -50.53
C ASP A 102 -6.58 -20.20 -51.78
N LEU A 103 -5.37 -20.53 -52.24
CA LEU A 103 -5.17 -21.34 -53.45
C LEU A 103 -4.56 -22.70 -53.09
N ASP A 104 -4.84 -23.20 -51.87
CA ASP A 104 -4.47 -24.52 -51.36
C ASP A 104 -3.09 -25.00 -51.88
N THR A 105 -3.07 -26.12 -52.63
CA THR A 105 -1.86 -26.75 -53.19
C THR A 105 -1.35 -26.09 -54.47
N ASP A 106 -2.18 -25.28 -55.12
CA ASP A 106 -1.90 -24.66 -56.43
C ASP A 106 -1.26 -23.27 -56.28
N SER A 107 -0.98 -22.84 -55.04
CA SER A 107 -0.21 -21.63 -54.70
C SER A 107 1.25 -21.66 -55.18
N LYS A 108 1.75 -22.81 -55.63
CA LYS A 108 3.13 -23.00 -56.11
C LYS A 108 3.22 -22.86 -57.63
N HIS A 109 3.81 -21.76 -58.08
CA HIS A 109 4.09 -21.55 -59.49
C HIS A 109 5.26 -22.44 -59.95
N GLU A 110 5.13 -23.16 -61.08
CA GLU A 110 6.12 -24.15 -61.55
C GLU A 110 7.50 -23.54 -61.88
N SER A 111 7.58 -22.23 -62.15
CA SER A 111 8.80 -21.58 -62.62
C SER A 111 9.68 -20.93 -61.55
N GLU A 112 9.38 -21.07 -60.26
CA GLU A 112 10.21 -20.44 -59.21
C GLU A 112 10.37 -21.36 -57.98
N LYS A 113 11.62 -21.75 -57.70
CA LYS A 113 11.96 -22.51 -56.49
C LYS A 113 11.81 -21.59 -55.27
N THR A 114 10.65 -21.71 -54.63
CA THR A 114 10.37 -21.31 -53.22
C THR A 114 9.86 -19.88 -53.02
N LEU A 115 8.70 -19.53 -53.58
CA LEU A 115 7.89 -18.44 -53.03
C LEU A 115 6.39 -18.76 -53.22
N GLY A 116 5.64 -18.90 -52.12
CA GLY A 116 4.19 -18.97 -52.16
C GLY A 116 3.63 -17.56 -52.29
N ILE A 117 3.03 -17.23 -53.42
CA ILE A 117 2.51 -15.88 -53.69
C ILE A 117 0.99 -15.88 -53.44
N PRO A 118 0.49 -15.22 -52.38
CA PRO A 118 -0.95 -15.04 -52.22
C PRO A 118 -1.49 -14.07 -53.29
N PHE A 119 -2.57 -14.47 -53.97
CA PHE A 119 -3.23 -13.64 -54.99
C PHE A 119 -4.21 -12.66 -54.33
N SER A 120 -4.05 -11.36 -54.59
CA SER A 120 -4.97 -10.31 -54.10
C SER A 120 -5.61 -9.55 -55.26
N ARG A 121 -6.94 -9.52 -55.31
CA ARG A 121 -7.72 -8.66 -56.22
C ARG A 121 -8.24 -7.44 -55.45
N LYS A 122 -7.93 -6.25 -55.96
CA LYS A 122 -8.56 -4.99 -55.51
C LYS A 122 -9.81 -4.75 -56.37
N ALA A 123 -10.96 -4.67 -55.72
CA ALA A 123 -12.14 -4.04 -56.30
C ALA A 123 -12.14 -2.55 -55.89
N ILE A 124 -12.44 -1.68 -56.84
CA ILE A 124 -12.57 -0.23 -56.64
C ILE A 124 -13.99 0.08 -56.20
#